data_AF-A0A7X7ZB80-F1
#
_entry.id   AF-A0A7X7ZB80-F1
#
_cell.length_a   1.000
_cell.length_b   1.000
_cell.length_c   1.000
_cell.angle_alpha   90.00
_cell.angle_beta   90.00
_cell.angle_gamma   90.00
#
_symmetry.space_group_name_H-M   'P 1'
#
loop_
_entity.id
_entity.type
_entity.pdbx_description
1 polymer ?
#
loop_
_entity_poly.entity_id
_entity_poly.type
_entity_poly.pdbx_seq_one_letter_code
_entity_poly.pdbx_strand_id
1 'polypeptide(L)'
;MISLIFLALASICNSIMDTTMFRFNTSIFKTDNQWWNTWWSDRSKRFWIVQLNDGWHFLKMWVVVFIILAIVFYQPIFIYYIDFWIYGLVWNLMFNLGYDILWRKR
;
A
#
# COMPACT_ATOMS: atom_id res chain seq x y z
N MET A 1 3.30 7.86 -18.27
CA MET A 1 1.92 7.43 -17.96
C MET A 1 1.87 6.11 -17.18
N ILE A 2 2.58 5.07 -17.63
CA ILE A 2 2.66 3.77 -16.92
C ILE A 2 3.22 3.91 -15.49
N SER A 3 4.21 4.78 -15.28
CA SER A 3 4.77 5.11 -13.96
C SER A 3 3.74 5.62 -12.94
N LEU A 4 2.72 6.39 -13.39
CA LEU A 4 1.64 6.86 -12.50
C LEU A 4 0.73 5.72 -12.05
N ILE A 5 0.56 4.69 -12.89
CA ILE A 5 -0.21 3.48 -12.53
C ILE A 5 0.55 2.72 -11.44
N PHE A 6 1.86 2.52 -11.60
CA PHE A 6 2.68 1.90 -10.55
C PHE A 6 2.67 2.71 -9.26
N LEU A 7 2.74 4.04 -9.35
CA LEU A 7 2.63 4.91 -8.17
C LEU A 7 1.26 4.78 -7.49
N ALA A 8 0.18 4.74 -8.26
CA ALA A 8 -1.18 4.55 -7.74
C ALA A 8 -1.33 3.19 -7.03
N LEU A 9 -0.80 2.12 -7.62
CA LEU A 9 -0.78 0.78 -7.00
C LEU A 9 0.05 0.76 -5.72
N ALA A 10 1.24 1.38 -5.71
CA ALA A 10 2.05 1.53 -4.51
C ALA A 10 1.29 2.26 -3.40
N SER A 11 0.62 3.36 -3.75
CA SER A 11 -0.20 4.13 -2.83
C SER A 11 -1.38 3.34 -2.26
N ILE A 12 -2.03 2.51 -3.10
CA ILE A 12 -3.10 1.60 -2.68
C ILE A 12 -2.56 0.56 -1.69
N CYS A 13 -1.44 -0.10 -1.99
CA CYS A 13 -0.82 -1.05 -1.07
C CYS A 13 -0.49 -0.39 0.28
N ASN A 14 0.07 0.83 0.25
CA ASN A 14 0.35 1.59 1.47
C ASN A 14 -0.93 1.92 2.25
N SER A 15 -2.02 2.28 1.57
CA SER A 15 -3.31 2.55 2.24
C SER A 15 -3.90 1.31 2.92
N ILE A 16 -3.70 0.11 2.35
CA ILE A 16 -4.11 -1.15 2.98
C ILE A 16 -3.27 -1.41 4.24
N MET A 17 -1.96 -1.20 4.17
CA MET A 17 -1.05 -1.34 5.32
C MET A 17 -1.46 -0.44 6.49
N ASP A 18 -1.76 0.82 6.23
CA ASP A 18 -2.18 1.76 7.27
C ASP A 18 -3.59 1.42 7.79
N THR A 19 -4.47 0.94 6.92
CA THR A 19 -5.81 0.50 7.34
C THR A 19 -5.73 -0.71 8.26
N THR A 20 -4.91 -1.72 7.94
CA THR A 20 -4.74 -2.91 8.76
C THR A 20 -3.99 -2.62 10.06
N MET A 21 -3.16 -1.58 10.10
CA MET A 21 -2.45 -1.17 11.31
C MET A 21 -3.29 -0.30 12.24
N PHE A 22 -3.93 0.76 11.72
CA PHE A 22 -4.57 1.79 12.55
C PHE A 22 -6.10 1.67 12.63
N ARG A 23 -6.73 1.07 11.62
CA ARG A 23 -8.20 1.03 11.48
C ARG A 23 -8.74 -0.39 11.30
N PHE A 24 -8.00 -1.42 11.75
CA PHE A 24 -8.35 -2.83 11.53
C PHE A 24 -9.79 -3.15 11.90
N ASN A 25 -10.23 -2.71 13.08
CA ASN A 25 -11.56 -3.00 13.65
C ASN A 25 -12.73 -2.43 12.83
N THR A 26 -12.50 -1.36 12.06
CA THR A 26 -13.51 -0.70 11.22
C THR A 26 -13.27 -0.93 9.73
N SER A 27 -12.32 -1.81 9.38
CA SER A 27 -11.95 -2.10 8.00
C SER A 27 -12.64 -3.33 7.45
N ILE A 28 -12.68 -3.44 6.11
CA ILE A 28 -13.13 -4.66 5.42
C ILE A 28 -12.19 -5.84 5.70
N PHE A 29 -10.95 -5.57 6.13
CA PHE A 29 -9.93 -6.58 6.45
C PHE A 29 -10.10 -7.19 7.84
N LYS A 30 -11.11 -6.76 8.62
CA LYS A 30 -11.47 -7.42 9.89
C LYS A 30 -11.95 -8.84 9.61
N THR A 31 -11.06 -9.81 9.81
CA THR A 31 -11.32 -11.24 9.65
C THR A 31 -10.54 -12.02 10.71
N ASP A 32 -10.94 -13.27 10.95
CA ASP A 32 -10.23 -14.20 11.83
C ASP A 32 -8.94 -14.75 11.17
N ASN A 33 -8.71 -14.43 9.90
CA ASN A 33 -7.49 -14.80 9.19
C ASN A 33 -6.26 -14.09 9.80
N GLN A 34 -5.34 -14.88 10.33
CA GLN A 34 -4.08 -14.42 10.91
C GLN A 34 -3.17 -13.68 9.92
N TRP A 35 -3.40 -13.81 8.62
CA TRP A 35 -2.64 -13.11 7.59
C TRP A 35 -2.83 -11.58 7.63
N TRP A 36 -4.02 -11.11 8.00
CA TRP A 36 -4.33 -9.69 8.13
C TRP A 36 -4.22 -9.18 9.57
N ASN A 37 -4.28 -10.09 10.55
CA ASN A 37 -4.31 -9.79 11.99
C ASN A 37 -2.93 -9.97 12.65
N THR A 38 -1.88 -9.69 11.91
CA THR A 38 -0.52 -10.14 12.21
C THR A 38 0.15 -9.40 13.35
N TRP A 39 -0.20 -8.12 13.55
CA TRP A 39 0.36 -7.30 14.63
C TRP A 39 -0.02 -7.85 16.01
N TRP A 40 -1.18 -8.52 16.10
CA TRP A 40 -1.72 -9.15 17.30
C TRP A 40 -1.35 -10.64 17.42
N SER A 41 -0.66 -11.19 16.41
CA SER A 41 -0.23 -12.59 16.38
C SER A 41 1.20 -12.73 16.90
N ASP A 42 1.46 -13.80 17.67
CA ASP A 42 2.76 -14.10 18.24
C ASP A 42 3.81 -14.34 17.14
N ARG A 43 4.77 -13.41 17.01
CA ARG A 43 5.82 -13.45 15.97
C ARG A 43 6.91 -14.47 16.25
N SER A 44 6.99 -15.00 17.47
CA SER A 44 8.04 -15.93 17.90
C SER A 44 7.93 -17.32 17.27
N LYS A 45 6.76 -17.67 16.70
CA LYS A 45 6.48 -19.01 16.15
C LYS A 45 6.72 -19.17 14.65
N ARG A 46 7.22 -18.13 13.96
CA ARG A 46 7.34 -18.14 12.49
C ARG A 46 8.74 -18.53 12.06
N PHE A 47 8.88 -19.79 11.63
CA PHE A 47 10.12 -20.39 11.10
C PHE A 47 10.42 -20.04 9.63
N TRP A 48 9.53 -19.30 8.97
CA TRP A 48 9.59 -18.95 7.53
C TRP A 48 9.76 -17.45 7.34
N ILE A 49 10.10 -17.02 6.12
CA ILE A 49 10.22 -15.61 5.70
C ILE A 49 8.96 -14.86 6.18
N VAL A 50 9.12 -14.08 7.26
CA VAL A 50 8.04 -13.38 7.97
C VAL A 50 7.21 -12.53 7.01
N GLN A 51 7.84 -12.07 5.94
CA GLN A 51 7.28 -11.18 4.94
C GLN A 51 6.27 -11.84 3.98
N LEU A 52 6.22 -13.17 3.90
CA LEU A 52 5.20 -13.89 3.11
C LEU A 52 4.00 -14.32 3.96
N ASN A 53 4.21 -14.50 5.26
CA ASN A 53 3.17 -14.94 6.20
C ASN A 53 2.38 -13.78 6.82
N ASP A 54 2.72 -12.54 6.48
CA ASP A 54 2.10 -11.32 6.99
C ASP A 54 1.65 -10.43 5.84
N GLY A 55 0.35 -10.15 5.75
CA GLY A 55 -0.21 -9.28 4.73
C GLY A 55 0.37 -7.88 4.75
N TRP A 56 0.71 -7.34 5.93
CA TRP A 56 1.32 -6.02 6.05
C TRP A 56 2.72 -5.99 5.43
N HIS A 57 3.57 -6.99 5.73
CA HIS A 57 4.92 -7.06 5.16
C HIS A 57 4.90 -7.46 3.68
N PHE A 58 3.97 -8.33 3.27
CA PHE A 58 3.78 -8.70 1.88
C PHE A 58 3.45 -7.46 1.04
N LEU A 59 2.50 -6.63 1.51
CA LEU A 59 2.17 -5.38 0.84
C LEU A 59 3.32 -4.39 0.86
N LYS A 60 4.12 -4.33 1.94
CA LYS A 60 5.32 -3.48 2.00
C LYS A 60 6.34 -3.84 0.92
N MET A 61 6.54 -5.14 0.65
CA MET A 61 7.40 -5.58 -0.45
C MET A 61 6.88 -5.11 -1.80
N TRP A 62 5.56 -5.22 -2.03
CA TRP A 62 4.93 -4.73 -3.26
C TRP A 62 5.01 -3.21 -3.42
N VAL A 63 4.87 -2.44 -2.34
CA VAL A 63 5.09 -0.98 -2.36
C VAL A 63 6.48 -0.67 -2.90
N VAL A 64 7.52 -1.33 -2.38
CA VAL A 64 8.91 -1.12 -2.82
C VAL A 64 9.07 -1.48 -4.31
N VAL A 65 8.54 -2.63 -4.74
CA VAL A 65 8.59 -3.06 -6.15
C VAL A 65 7.91 -2.03 -7.05
N PHE A 66 6.71 -1.58 -6.70
CA PHE A 66 5.97 -0.61 -7.50
C PHE A 66 6.62 0.78 -7.51
N ILE A 67 7.25 1.22 -6.42
CA ILE A 67 8.03 2.47 -6.41
C ILE A 67 9.23 2.36 -7.36
N ILE A 68 9.98 1.25 -7.31
CA ILE A 68 11.12 1.03 -8.21
C ILE A 68 10.63 1.03 -9.67
N LEU A 69 9.54 0.33 -9.98
CA LEU A 69 8.96 0.33 -11.32
C LEU A 69 8.47 1.72 -11.74
N ALA A 70 7.86 2.49 -10.83
CA ALA A 70 7.44 3.86 -11.12
C ALA A 70 8.63 4.76 -11.48
N ILE A 71 9.78 4.59 -10.82
CA ILE A 71 11.03 5.31 -11.12
C ILE A 71 11.61 4.84 -12.46
N VAL A 72 11.73 3.53 -12.69
CA VAL A 72 12.33 2.97 -13.92
C VAL A 72 11.52 3.34 -15.16
N PHE A 73 10.19 3.34 -15.06
CA PHE A 73 9.30 3.70 -16.17
C PHE A 73 8.91 5.18 -16.18
N TYR A 74 9.59 6.04 -15.42
CA TYR A 74 9.34 7.47 -15.44
C TYR A 74 9.69 8.05 -16.82
N GLN A 75 8.71 8.72 -17.42
CA GLN A 75 8.88 9.54 -18.61
C GLN A 75 8.24 10.89 -18.35
N PRO A 76 8.93 12.01 -18.64
CA PRO A 76 8.37 13.34 -18.49
C PRO A 76 7.06 13.47 -19.26
N ILE A 77 6.02 13.97 -18.59
CA ILE A 77 4.70 14.19 -19.20
C ILE A 77 4.60 15.64 -19.69
N PHE A 78 4.96 16.59 -18.83
CA PHE A 78 4.98 18.02 -19.15
C PHE A 78 6.36 18.62 -18.92
N ILE A 79 6.61 19.10 -17.70
CA ILE A 79 7.87 19.72 -17.25
C ILE A 79 8.15 19.12 -15.88
N TYR A 80 9.42 18.82 -15.58
CA TYR A 80 9.82 18.12 -14.34
C TYR A 80 9.17 18.66 -13.06
N TYR A 81 9.04 19.98 -12.91
CA TYR A 81 8.42 20.60 -11.75
C TYR A 81 6.91 20.32 -11.65
N ILE A 82 6.20 20.35 -12.78
CA ILE A 82 4.76 20.06 -12.83
C ILE A 82 4.54 18.57 -12.55
N ASP A 83 5.37 17.72 -13.15
CA ASP A 83 5.32 16.27 -12.93
C ASP A 83 5.51 15.92 -11.45
N PHE A 84 6.43 16.57 -10.73
CA PHE A 84 6.59 16.36 -9.28
C PHE A 84 5.27 16.56 -8.50
N TRP A 85 4.55 17.64 -8.78
CA TRP A 85 3.25 17.90 -8.16
C TRP A 85 2.19 16.89 -8.57
N ILE A 86 2.17 16.46 -9.84
CA ILE A 86 1.25 15.43 -10.32
C ILE A 86 1.47 14.11 -9.57
N TYR A 87 2.72 13.68 -9.39
CA TYR A 87 3.02 12.43 -8.68
C TYR A 87 2.63 12.53 -7.20
N GLY A 88 2.91 13.66 -6.56
CA GLY A 88 2.47 13.92 -5.19
C GLY A 88 0.94 13.88 -5.06
N LEU A 89 0.22 14.48 -6.01
CA LEU A 89 -1.24 14.50 -6.04
C LEU A 89 -1.81 13.10 -6.27
N VAL A 90 -1.28 12.33 -7.22
CA VAL A 90 -1.73 10.95 -7.50
C VAL A 90 -1.53 10.05 -6.28
N TRP A 91 -0.38 10.14 -5.60
CA TRP A 91 -0.16 9.41 -4.35
C TRP A 91 -1.21 9.77 -3.30
N ASN A 92 -1.38 11.06 -2.98
CA ASN A 92 -2.33 11.47 -1.95
C ASN A 92 -3.78 11.10 -2.28
N LEU A 93 -4.21 11.28 -3.53
CA LEU A 93 -5.57 10.93 -3.93
C LEU A 93 -5.84 9.44 -3.84
N MET A 94 -4.93 8.61 -4.36
CA MET A 94 -5.10 7.15 -4.34
C MET A 94 -5.01 6.60 -2.92
N PHE A 95 -4.14 7.16 -2.09
CA PHE A 95 -4.04 6.81 -0.68
C PHE A 95 -5.34 7.11 0.06
N ASN A 96 -5.85 8.34 -0.05
CA ASN A 96 -7.08 8.75 0.64
C ASN A 96 -8.31 8.00 0.13
N LEU A 97 -8.39 7.75 -1.17
CA LEU A 97 -9.44 6.91 -1.76
C LEU A 97 -9.43 5.51 -1.13
N GLY A 98 -8.26 4.89 -0.99
CA GLY A 98 -8.10 3.62 -0.29
C GLY A 98 -8.51 3.72 1.18
N TYR A 99 -7.79 4.55 1.93
CA TYR A 99 -7.80 4.61 3.39
C TYR A 99 -9.12 5.10 3.99
N ASP A 100 -9.76 6.09 3.37
CA ASP A 100 -10.99 6.69 3.92
C ASP A 100 -12.27 6.13 3.31
N ILE A 101 -12.22 5.70 2.04
CA ILE A 101 -13.43 5.33 1.28
C ILE A 101 -13.48 3.82 1.04
N LEU A 102 -12.50 3.24 0.36
CA LEU A 102 -12.59 1.86 -0.15
C LEU A 102 -12.46 0.81 0.95
N TRP A 103 -11.55 1.00 1.90
CA TRP A 103 -11.24 -0.04 2.90
C TRP A 103 -12.11 0.04 4.15
N ARG A 104 -12.98 1.04 4.26
CA ARG A 104 -13.86 1.23 5.41
C ARG A 104 -15.08 0.31 5.31
N LYS A 105 -15.33 -0.48 6.35
CA LYS A 105 -16.54 -1.30 6.44
C LYS A 105 -17.71 -0.39 6.82
N ARG A 106 -18.72 -0.33 5.97
CA ARG A 106 -19.98 0.40 6.21
C ARG A 106 -20.90 -0.38 7.13
#